data_AF-A0A0Q4XU32-F1
#
_entry.id   AF-A0A0Q4XU32-F1
#
_cell.length_a   1.000
_cell.length_b   1.000
_cell.length_c   1.000
_cell.angle_alpha   90.00
_cell.angle_beta   90.00
_cell.angle_gamma   90.00
#
_symmetry.space_group_name_H-M   'P 1'
#
loop_
_entity.id
_entity.type
_entity.pdbx_description
1 polymer ?
#
loop_
_entity_poly.entity_id
_entity_poly.type
_entity_poly.pdbx_seq_one_letter_code
_entity_poly.pdbx_strand_id
1 'polypeptide(L)'
;MTTTNPKPEGVSFSQEDWDEVSDTPPMTDAELAELKPLKEAAPEMYRLMTKRGRGRPPVESPKVNLTLRVDPAVLDAYKATGAGWQTRMHEALARGAGELAR
;
A
#
# COMPACT_ATOMS: atom_id res chain seq x y z
N MET A 1 -5.69 17.05 -11.19
CA MET A 1 -6.84 16.17 -11.44
C MET A 1 -6.29 14.75 -11.61
N THR A 2 -6.31 13.94 -10.56
CA THR A 2 -5.86 12.53 -10.67
C THR A 2 -7.03 11.70 -11.16
N THR A 3 -6.94 11.22 -12.40
CA THR A 3 -7.89 10.23 -12.93
C THR A 3 -7.62 8.91 -12.21
N THR A 4 -8.52 8.49 -11.32
CA THR A 4 -8.50 7.13 -10.76
C THR A 4 -9.17 6.24 -11.80
N ASN A 5 -8.38 5.41 -12.48
CA ASN A 5 -8.92 4.39 -13.37
C ASN A 5 -9.76 3.41 -12.55
N PRO A 6 -10.97 3.02 -13.00
CA PRO A 6 -11.79 2.05 -12.27
C PRO A 6 -11.11 0.69 -12.22
N LYS A 7 -11.27 -0.02 -11.09
CA LYS A 7 -10.82 -1.41 -10.92
C LYS A 7 -11.56 -2.25 -11.97
N PRO A 8 -10.88 -3.03 -12.83
CA PRO A 8 -11.58 -3.91 -13.76
C PRO A 8 -12.42 -4.89 -12.95
N GLU A 9 -13.70 -4.99 -13.30
CA GLU A 9 -14.60 -5.97 -12.70
C GLU A 9 -14.01 -7.36 -12.97
N GLY A 10 -13.81 -8.11 -11.88
CA GLY A 10 -12.97 -9.30 -11.87
C GLY A 10 -13.48 -10.34 -12.85
N VAL A 11 -12.54 -10.97 -13.58
CA VAL A 11 -12.78 -12.30 -14.14
C VAL A 11 -13.04 -13.23 -12.96
N SER A 12 -14.30 -13.52 -12.67
CA SER A 12 -14.69 -14.49 -11.64
C SER A 12 -14.85 -15.86 -12.30
N PHE A 13 -14.05 -16.83 -11.86
CA PHE A 13 -14.24 -18.23 -12.23
C PHE A 13 -15.52 -18.77 -11.55
N SER A 14 -16.36 -19.44 -12.30
CA SER A 14 -17.56 -20.14 -11.82
C SER A 14 -17.19 -21.40 -11.02
N GLN A 15 -18.13 -21.94 -10.25
CA GLN A 15 -17.91 -23.23 -9.55
C GLN A 15 -17.58 -24.36 -10.53
N GLU A 16 -18.20 -24.33 -11.72
CA GLU A 16 -17.99 -25.29 -12.79
C GLU A 16 -16.54 -25.24 -13.32
N ASP A 17 -15.97 -24.04 -13.46
CA ASP A 17 -14.54 -23.85 -13.83
C ASP A 17 -13.59 -24.43 -12.77
N TRP A 18 -13.98 -24.39 -11.49
CA TRP A 18 -13.20 -24.97 -10.39
C TRP A 18 -13.30 -26.50 -10.36
N ASP A 19 -14.49 -27.03 -10.61
CA ASP A 19 -14.75 -28.47 -10.60
C ASP A 19 -14.02 -29.16 -11.77
N GLU A 20 -13.90 -28.51 -12.93
CA GLU A 20 -13.16 -29.01 -14.10
C GLU A 20 -11.67 -29.27 -13.80
N VAL A 21 -11.03 -28.43 -12.97
CA VAL A 21 -9.59 -28.54 -12.63
C VAL A 21 -9.34 -29.24 -11.29
N SER A 22 -10.39 -29.72 -10.62
CA SER A 22 -10.29 -30.29 -9.27
C SER A 22 -9.53 -31.62 -9.20
N ASP A 23 -9.50 -32.39 -10.29
CA ASP A 23 -8.82 -33.69 -10.39
C ASP A 23 -7.35 -33.57 -10.88
N THR A 24 -6.69 -32.45 -10.55
CA THR A 24 -5.27 -32.28 -10.89
C THR A 24 -4.42 -33.25 -10.05
N PRO A 25 -3.61 -34.13 -10.67
CA PRO A 25 -2.80 -35.09 -9.93
C PRO A 25 -1.77 -34.38 -9.02
N PRO A 26 -1.41 -34.98 -7.87
CA PRO A 26 -0.38 -34.42 -7.01
C PRO A 26 0.96 -34.40 -7.74
N MET A 27 1.69 -33.30 -7.57
CA MET A 27 3.04 -33.16 -8.11
C MET A 27 3.97 -34.19 -7.47
N THR A 28 4.79 -34.86 -8.28
CA THR A 28 5.81 -35.81 -7.82
C THR A 28 7.04 -35.09 -7.29
N ASP A 29 7.84 -35.77 -6.44
CA ASP A 29 9.09 -35.21 -5.91
C ASP A 29 10.11 -34.88 -7.02
N ALA A 30 10.10 -35.65 -8.11
CA ALA A 30 10.95 -35.42 -9.28
C ALA A 30 10.56 -34.12 -10.01
N GLU A 31 9.26 -33.89 -10.22
CA GLU A 31 8.77 -32.65 -10.84
C GLU A 31 9.05 -31.44 -9.95
N LEU A 32 8.92 -31.57 -8.63
CA LEU A 32 9.22 -30.49 -7.69
C LEU A 32 10.71 -30.11 -7.73
N ALA A 33 11.59 -31.09 -7.89
CA ALA A 33 13.03 -30.87 -7.98
C ALA A 33 13.44 -30.12 -9.27
N GLU A 34 12.63 -30.19 -10.32
CA GLU A 34 12.87 -29.48 -11.58
C GLU A 34 12.40 -28.02 -11.58
N LEU A 35 11.67 -27.58 -10.54
CA LEU A 35 11.21 -26.20 -10.44
C LEU A 35 12.38 -25.22 -10.39
N LYS A 36 12.33 -24.22 -11.27
CA LYS A 36 13.34 -23.17 -11.36
C LYS A 36 12.87 -21.90 -10.65
N PRO A 37 13.79 -21.15 -10.03
CA PRO A 37 13.47 -19.82 -9.52
C PRO A 37 12.85 -18.94 -10.61
N LEU A 38 11.88 -18.09 -10.25
CA LEU A 38 11.21 -17.19 -11.21
C LEU A 38 12.19 -16.32 -12.01
N LYS A 39 13.31 -15.94 -11.39
CA LYS A 39 14.41 -15.20 -12.03
C LYS A 39 15.00 -15.93 -13.25
N GLU A 40 15.01 -17.25 -13.21
CA GLU A 40 15.53 -18.12 -14.27
C GLU A 40 14.43 -18.57 -15.23
N ALA A 41 13.25 -18.93 -14.70
CA ALA A 41 12.11 -19.39 -15.49
C ALA A 41 11.44 -18.29 -16.32
N ALA A 42 11.37 -17.05 -15.79
CA ALA A 42 10.76 -15.90 -16.45
C ALA A 42 11.54 -14.60 -16.13
N PRO A 43 12.72 -14.38 -16.74
CA PRO A 43 13.61 -13.27 -16.39
C PRO A 43 13.00 -11.87 -16.62
N GLU A 44 12.14 -11.73 -17.62
CA GLU A 44 11.43 -10.47 -17.91
C GLU A 44 10.45 -10.16 -16.78
N MET A 45 9.58 -11.12 -16.44
CA MET A 45 8.57 -10.96 -15.39
C MET A 45 9.23 -10.63 -14.04
N TYR A 46 10.32 -11.33 -13.73
CA TYR A 46 11.13 -11.05 -12.54
C TYR A 46 11.65 -9.60 -12.53
N ARG A 47 12.13 -9.09 -13.66
CA ARG A 47 12.55 -7.69 -13.79
C ARG A 47 11.40 -6.71 -13.56
N LEU A 48 10.23 -6.94 -14.13
CA LEU A 48 9.06 -6.06 -13.93
C LEU A 48 8.62 -6.01 -12.47
N MET A 49 8.59 -7.16 -11.79
CA MET A 49 8.22 -7.25 -10.39
C MET A 49 9.24 -6.59 -9.46
N THR A 50 10.53 -6.70 -9.75
CA THR A 50 11.60 -6.15 -8.90
C THR A 50 11.88 -4.67 -9.16
N LYS A 51 11.69 -4.18 -10.38
CA LYS A 51 11.96 -2.78 -10.78
C LYS A 51 11.17 -1.74 -10.00
N ARG A 52 9.97 -2.07 -9.52
CA ARG A 52 9.14 -1.12 -8.75
C ARG A 52 9.49 -1.05 -7.26
N GLY A 53 10.30 -1.97 -6.74
CA GLY A 53 10.44 -2.15 -5.29
C GLY A 53 9.09 -2.50 -4.63
N ARG A 54 9.11 -3.07 -3.43
CA ARG A 54 7.88 -3.16 -2.63
C ARG A 54 7.67 -1.81 -1.94
N GLY A 55 6.51 -1.19 -2.14
CA GLY A 55 6.07 -0.03 -1.34
C GLY A 55 5.88 1.27 -2.11
N ARG A 56 5.43 2.30 -1.40
CA ARG A 56 5.32 3.68 -1.89
C ARG A 56 6.72 4.19 -2.24
N PRO A 57 6.91 4.90 -3.38
CA PRO A 57 8.17 5.57 -3.66
C PRO A 57 8.66 6.38 -2.46
N PRO A 58 9.96 6.33 -2.12
CA PRO A 58 10.50 7.09 -1.01
C PRO A 58 10.22 8.58 -1.22
N VAL A 59 9.72 9.25 -0.18
CA VAL A 59 9.49 10.69 -0.15
C VAL A 59 10.72 11.33 0.49
N GLU A 60 11.24 12.42 -0.08
CA GLU A 60 12.46 13.09 0.40
C GLU A 60 12.37 13.54 1.87
N SER A 61 11.20 14.01 2.29
CA SER A 61 10.94 14.42 3.68
C SER A 61 9.63 13.81 4.18
N PRO A 62 9.66 12.58 4.74
CA PRO A 62 8.48 11.94 5.28
C PRO A 62 8.05 12.62 6.58
N LYS A 63 6.73 12.67 6.82
CA LYS A 63 6.20 13.08 8.13
C LYS A 63 6.68 12.10 9.20
N VAL A 64 7.16 12.62 10.32
CA VAL A 64 7.61 11.81 11.46
C VAL A 64 6.42 11.50 12.37
N ASN A 65 6.25 10.23 12.72
CA ASN A 65 5.29 9.84 13.75
C ASN A 65 5.86 10.19 15.12
N LEU A 66 5.10 10.97 15.89
CA LEU A 66 5.48 11.36 17.25
C LEU A 66 4.32 11.10 18.21
N THR A 67 4.64 10.73 19.45
CA THR A 67 3.65 10.63 20.53
C THR A 67 3.63 11.95 21.30
N LEU A 68 2.56 12.73 21.17
CA LEU A 68 2.36 14.01 21.85
C LEU A 68 1.09 13.96 22.69
N ARG A 69 1.18 14.47 23.92
CA ARG A 69 0.00 14.74 24.75
C ARG A 69 -0.50 16.15 24.43
N VAL A 70 -1.77 16.24 24.08
CA VAL A 70 -2.48 17.50 23.81
C VAL A 70 -3.67 17.60 24.75
N ASP A 71 -4.03 18.83 25.09
CA ASP A 71 -5.25 19.10 25.87
C ASP A 71 -6.47 18.50 25.13
N PRO A 72 -7.37 17.77 25.84
CA PRO A 72 -8.56 17.19 25.25
C PRO A 72 -9.44 18.23 24.51
N ALA A 73 -9.61 19.43 25.06
CA ALA A 73 -10.45 20.47 24.47
C ALA A 73 -9.88 20.94 23.12
N VAL A 74 -8.55 21.00 23.00
CA VAL A 74 -7.87 21.33 21.74
C VAL A 74 -8.10 20.23 20.69
N LEU A 75 -7.95 18.97 21.09
CA LEU A 75 -8.16 17.84 20.19
C LEU A 75 -9.60 17.79 19.69
N ASP A 76 -10.57 18.01 20.58
CA ASP A 76 -11.99 17.99 20.25
C ASP A 76 -12.38 19.14 19.32
N ALA A 77 -11.84 20.34 19.55
CA ALA A 77 -12.03 21.48 18.66
C ALA A 77 -11.55 21.17 17.23
N TYR A 78 -10.40 20.52 17.07
CA TYR A 78 -9.95 20.09 15.74
C TYR A 78 -10.85 18.99 15.18
N LYS A 79 -11.17 17.93 15.92
CA LYS A 79 -12.04 16.84 15.43
C LYS A 79 -13.40 17.34 14.95
N ALA A 80 -13.98 18.33 15.63
CA ALA A 80 -15.25 18.94 15.26
C ALA A 80 -15.24 19.58 13.85
N THR A 81 -14.06 19.92 13.31
CA THR A 81 -13.92 20.43 11.94
C THR A 81 -14.11 19.35 10.86
N GLY A 82 -14.27 18.08 11.24
CA GLY A 82 -14.55 16.97 10.33
C GLY A 82 -13.31 16.44 9.60
N ALA A 83 -13.52 15.88 8.40
CA ALA A 83 -12.44 15.29 7.61
C ALA A 83 -11.28 16.28 7.38
N GLY A 84 -10.05 15.79 7.52
CA GLY A 84 -8.84 16.62 7.40
C GLY A 84 -8.44 17.41 8.65
N TRP A 85 -9.07 17.16 9.82
CA TRP A 85 -8.71 17.85 11.05
C TRP A 85 -7.23 17.69 11.45
N GLN A 86 -6.63 16.53 11.18
CA GLN A 86 -5.20 16.29 11.41
C GLN A 86 -4.32 17.16 10.51
N THR A 87 -4.73 17.41 9.27
CA THR A 87 -4.02 18.32 8.34
C THR A 87 -4.09 19.75 8.86
N ARG A 88 -5.27 20.20 9.29
CA ARG A 88 -5.43 21.54 9.89
C ARG A 88 -4.59 21.71 11.16
N MET A 89 -4.54 20.68 12.02
CA MET A 89 -3.69 20.67 13.20
C MET A 89 -2.20 20.75 12.82
N HIS A 90 -1.76 19.99 11.82
CA HIS A 90 -0.39 20.05 11.31
C HIS A 90 -0.02 21.45 10.79
N GLU A 91 -0.90 22.10 10.03
CA GLU A 91 -0.67 23.47 9.54
C GLU A 91 -0.53 24.48 10.69
N ALA A 92 -1.32 24.33 11.76
CA ALA A 92 -1.19 25.18 12.94
C ALA A 92 0.17 25.00 13.63
N LEU A 93 0.63 23.75 13.78
CA LEU A 93 1.97 23.46 14.31
C LEU A 93 3.08 24.05 13.43
N ALA A 94 2.95 23.94 12.11
CA ALA A 94 3.92 24.51 11.15
C ALA A 94 3.98 26.05 11.23
N ARG A 95 2.83 26.72 11.36
CA ARG A 95 2.79 28.18 11.55
C ARG A 95 3.47 28.60 12.85
N GLY A 96 3.15 27.97 13.97
CA GLY A 96 3.78 28.25 15.26
C GLY A 96 5.30 28.01 15.24
N ALA A 97 5.76 26.96 14.56
CA ALA A 97 7.19 26.72 14.38
C ALA A 97 7.88 27.83 13.57
N GLY A 98 7.22 28.41 12.57
CA GLY A 98 7.74 29.54 11.81
C GLY A 98 7.83 30.85 12.62
N GLU A 99 6.99 31.01 13.65
CA GLU A 99 7.05 32.15 14.57
C GLU A 99 8.22 32.02 15.56
N LEU A 100 8.56 30.80 15.99
CA LEU A 100 9.72 30.55 16.86
C LEU A 100 11.07 30.79 16.16
N ALA A 101 11.10 30.77 14.83
CA ALA A 101 12.29 30.96 14.02
C ALA A 101 12.56 32.43 13.67
N ARG A 102 11.76 33.38 14.18
CA ARG A 102 11.95 34.83 14.06
C ARG A 102 12.55 35.40 15.33
#